data_AF-A0A928YIS4-F1
#
_entry.id   AF-A0A928YIS4-F1
#
_cell.length_a   1.000
_cell.length_b   1.000
_cell.length_c   1.000
_cell.angle_alpha   90.00
_cell.angle_beta   90.00
_cell.angle_gamma   90.00
#
_symmetry.space_group_name_H-M   'P 1'
#
loop_
_entity.id
_entity.type
_entity.pdbx_description
1 polymer ?
#
loop_
_entity_poly.entity_id
_entity_poly.type
_entity_poly.pdbx_seq_one_letter_code
_entity_poly.pdbx_strand_id
1 'polypeptide(L)'
;MYDRRWYDSHEHTARAFEILKDMDDAQRRALAKDLTTVVKQIKELHEEDEESDVSLGIDRVLGLYKLSNSRRWYDKVSLLSYAMKTMATLPREDFFTIMEGITVSANAESVA
;
A
#
# COMPACT_ATOMS: atom_id res chain seq x y z
N MET A 1 -2.18 -6.32 -22.66
CA MET A 1 -1.07 -6.84 -21.84
C MET A 1 -1.08 -6.07 -20.53
N TYR A 2 -1.48 -6.74 -19.44
CA TYR A 2 -1.97 -6.07 -18.24
C TYR A 2 -0.92 -5.16 -17.58
N ASP A 3 -1.28 -3.89 -17.39
CA ASP A 3 -0.55 -2.91 -16.59
C ASP A 3 -0.71 -3.19 -15.08
N ARG A 4 -0.52 -4.46 -14.71
CA ARG A 4 -0.65 -4.95 -13.35
C ARG A 4 0.63 -4.61 -12.59
N ARG A 5 0.46 -4.01 -11.41
CA ARG A 5 1.45 -3.92 -10.35
C ARG A 5 1.42 -5.25 -9.60
N TRP A 6 2.53 -5.61 -8.96
CA TRP A 6 2.66 -6.94 -8.33
C TRP A 6 1.58 -7.22 -7.28
N TYR A 7 1.08 -6.18 -6.61
CA TYR A 7 0.05 -6.29 -5.59
C TYR A 7 -1.38 -6.39 -6.14
N ASP A 8 -1.60 -6.15 -7.43
CA ASP A 8 -2.94 -6.25 -8.02
C ASP A 8 -3.46 -7.69 -8.09
N SER A 9 -2.60 -8.68 -7.86
CA SER A 9 -3.01 -10.09 -7.81
C SER A 9 -3.81 -10.44 -6.55
N HIS A 10 -3.85 -9.56 -5.54
CA HIS A 10 -4.50 -9.85 -4.26
C HIS A 10 -5.87 -9.17 -4.12
N GLU A 11 -6.88 -9.94 -3.71
CA GLU A 11 -8.25 -9.48 -3.53
C GLU A 11 -8.41 -8.31 -2.54
N HIS A 12 -7.74 -8.33 -1.38
CA HIS A 12 -7.80 -7.24 -0.40
C HIS A 12 -7.27 -5.92 -0.96
N THR A 13 -6.32 -5.98 -1.90
CA THR A 13 -5.76 -4.76 -2.51
C THR A 13 -6.80 -4.05 -3.38
N ALA A 14 -7.55 -4.81 -4.20
CA ALA A 14 -8.60 -4.23 -5.02
C ALA A 14 -9.71 -3.61 -4.14
N ARG A 15 -10.14 -4.32 -3.10
CA ARG A 15 -11.18 -3.85 -2.18
C ARG A 15 -10.74 -2.63 -1.37
N ALA A 16 -9.49 -2.63 -0.88
CA ALA A 16 -8.92 -1.48 -0.18
C ALA A 16 -8.90 -0.23 -1.08
N PHE A 17 -8.56 -0.37 -2.37
CA PHE A 17 -8.59 0.76 -3.29
C PHE A 17 -9.99 1.31 -3.56
N GLU A 18 -11.03 0.49 -3.59
CA GLU A 18 -12.41 1.00 -3.72
C GLU A 18 -12.80 1.79 -2.46
N ILE A 19 -12.50 1.29 -1.26
CA ILE A 19 -12.73 2.03 0.00
C ILE A 19 -11.97 3.38 -0.02
N LEU A 20 -10.69 3.35 -0.37
CA LEU A 20 -9.86 4.55 -0.47
C LEU A 20 -10.37 5.55 -1.51
N LYS A 21 -11.09 5.08 -2.52
CA LYS A 21 -11.65 5.92 -3.58
C LYS A 21 -12.87 6.68 -3.08
N ASP A 22 -13.68 6.04 -2.24
CA ASP A 22 -14.93 6.57 -1.68
C ASP A 22 -14.72 7.51 -0.49
N MET A 23 -13.57 7.44 0.19
CA MET A 23 -13.19 8.37 1.26
C MET A 23 -13.15 9.83 0.78
N ASP A 24 -13.49 10.78 1.64
CA ASP A 24 -13.24 12.18 1.32
C ASP A 24 -11.74 12.53 1.33
N ASP A 25 -11.39 13.74 0.86
CA ASP A 25 -10.00 14.19 0.77
C ASP A 25 -9.30 14.28 2.14
N ALA A 26 -10.02 14.63 3.20
CA ALA A 26 -9.45 14.77 4.54
C ALA A 26 -9.15 13.39 5.15
N GLN A 27 -10.11 12.46 5.07
CA GLN A 27 -9.97 11.07 5.49
C GLN A 27 -8.82 10.39 4.74
N ARG A 28 -8.77 10.55 3.42
CA ARG A 28 -7.74 9.95 2.57
C ARG A 28 -6.34 10.48 2.90
N ARG A 29 -6.22 11.78 3.23
CA ARG A 29 -4.96 12.39 3.66
C ARG A 29 -4.52 11.91 5.05
N ALA A 30 -5.46 11.77 5.99
CA ALA A 30 -5.18 11.23 7.31
C ALA A 30 -4.65 9.80 7.19
N LEU A 31 -5.39 8.93 6.50
CA LEU A 31 -4.99 7.55 6.30
C LEU A 31 -3.66 7.41 5.56
N ALA A 32 -3.36 8.24 4.55
CA ALA A 32 -2.06 8.21 3.87
C ALA A 32 -0.88 8.51 4.81
N LYS A 33 -1.08 9.38 5.81
CA LYS A 33 -0.06 9.65 6.84
C LYS A 33 0.08 8.46 7.78
N ASP A 34 -1.02 7.88 8.22
CA ASP A 34 -1.02 6.72 9.11
C ASP A 34 -0.33 5.52 8.45
N LEU A 35 -0.65 5.24 7.18
CA LEU A 35 0.01 4.21 6.38
C LEU A 35 1.52 4.45 6.28
N THR A 36 1.94 5.70 6.08
CA THR A 36 3.37 6.05 6.05
C THR A 36 4.05 5.76 7.39
N THR A 37 3.38 6.03 8.51
CA THR A 37 3.88 5.73 9.86
C THR A 37 4.00 4.23 10.09
N VAL A 38 2.96 3.46 9.76
CA VAL A 38 2.96 2.00 9.88
C VAL A 38 4.09 1.37 9.09
N VAL A 39 4.31 1.81 7.84
CA VAL A 39 5.41 1.32 7.00
C VAL A 39 6.78 1.58 7.63
N LYS A 40 6.98 2.74 8.26
CA LYS A 40 8.25 3.04 8.95
C LYS A 40 8.46 2.11 10.13
N GLN A 41 7.44 1.92 10.96
CA GLN A 41 7.50 1.03 12.13
C GLN A 41 7.81 -0.42 11.73
N ILE A 42 7.20 -0.92 10.66
CA ILE A 42 7.49 -2.26 10.13
C ILE A 42 8.96 -2.36 9.69
N LYS A 43 9.47 -1.35 8.97
CA LYS A 43 10.87 -1.34 8.54
C LYS A 43 11.84 -1.30 9.72
N GLU A 44 11.57 -0.46 10.71
CA GLU A 44 12.37 -0.37 11.94
C GLU A 44 12.41 -1.73 12.66
N LEU A 45 11.29 -2.44 12.74
CA LEU A 45 11.22 -3.78 13.33
C LEU A 45 12.04 -4.81 12.54
N HIS A 46 11.98 -4.79 11.20
CA HIS A 46 12.78 -5.71 10.37
C HIS A 46 14.28 -5.42 10.38
N GLU A 47 14.70 -4.18 10.63
CA GLU A 47 16.12 -3.81 10.80
C GLU A 47 16.71 -4.43 12.08
N GLU A 48 15.88 -4.78 13.07
CA GLU A 48 16.33 -5.43 14.31
C GLU A 48 16.51 -6.96 14.17
N ASP A 49 15.95 -7.58 13.12
CA ASP A 49 15.82 -9.05 12.94
C ASP A 49 16.83 -9.70 11.94
N GLU A 50 17.87 -8.99 11.50
CA GLU A 50 18.59 -9.28 10.23
C GLU A 50 19.10 -10.72 9.95
N GLU A 51 18.46 -11.34 8.95
CA GLU A 51 19.08 -11.82 7.71
C GLU A 51 18.18 -11.35 6.52
N SER A 52 18.30 -10.10 6.08
CA SER A 52 17.37 -9.51 5.10
C SER A 52 17.78 -9.78 3.64
N ASP A 53 16.79 -10.09 2.79
CA ASP A 53 16.99 -10.32 1.36
C ASP A 53 17.51 -9.04 0.66
N VAL A 54 18.68 -9.14 0.02
CA VAL A 54 19.42 -7.99 -0.56
C VAL A 54 18.70 -7.37 -1.79
N SER A 55 17.62 -7.98 -2.29
CA SER A 55 16.94 -7.55 -3.53
C SER A 55 15.42 -7.55 -3.44
N LEU A 56 14.80 -6.48 -3.95
CA LEU A 56 13.33 -6.35 -4.07
C LEU A 56 12.70 -7.26 -5.14
N GLY A 57 13.51 -7.80 -6.07
CA GLY A 57 13.00 -8.56 -7.22
C GLY A 57 12.38 -7.70 -8.34
N ILE A 58 12.38 -8.24 -9.56
CA ILE A 58 12.04 -7.50 -10.80
C ILE A 58 10.60 -6.98 -10.80
N ASP A 59 9.63 -7.77 -10.34
CA ASP A 59 8.22 -7.39 -10.33
C ASP A 59 7.95 -6.15 -9.47
N ARG A 60 8.69 -6.01 -8.37
CA ARG A 60 8.56 -4.86 -7.46
C ARG A 60 9.20 -3.61 -8.03
N VAL A 61 10.38 -3.75 -8.64
CA VAL A 61 11.05 -2.65 -9.37
C VAL A 61 10.14 -2.12 -10.49
N LEU A 62 9.56 -3.02 -11.29
CA LEU A 62 8.60 -2.63 -12.34
C LEU A 62 7.33 -1.99 -11.75
N GLY A 63 6.85 -2.48 -10.61
CA GLY A 63 5.75 -1.86 -9.86
C GLY A 63 6.05 -0.42 -9.44
N LEU A 64 7.24 -0.16 -8.89
CA LEU A 64 7.70 1.17 -8.48
C LEU A 64 7.88 2.12 -9.66
N TYR A 65 8.40 1.62 -10.79
CA TYR A 65 8.47 2.39 -12.03
C TYR A 65 7.07 2.82 -12.51
N LYS A 66 6.11 1.89 -12.53
CA LYS A 66 4.71 2.19 -12.89
C LYS A 66 4.02 3.14 -11.92
N LEU A 67 4.33 3.06 -10.61
CA LEU A 67 3.89 4.02 -9.59
C LEU A 67 4.43 5.42 -9.88
N SER A 68 5.67 5.52 -10.32
CA SER A 68 6.33 6.80 -10.62
C SER A 68 5.80 7.45 -11.90
N ASN A 69 5.21 6.66 -12.81
CA ASN A 69 4.55 7.16 -14.02
C ASN A 69 3.12 7.71 -13.77
N SER A 70 2.63 7.71 -12.52
CA SER A 70 1.42 8.39 -12.08
C SER A 70 0.13 8.12 -12.89
N ARG A 71 -0.03 6.88 -13.37
CA ARG A 71 -1.13 6.51 -14.28
C ARG A 71 -2.48 6.30 -13.56
N ARG A 72 -2.47 5.90 -12.29
CA ARG A 72 -3.69 5.58 -11.53
C ARG A 72 -4.18 6.80 -10.76
N TRP A 73 -5.46 6.78 -10.39
CA TRP A 73 -6.09 7.90 -9.68
C TRP A 73 -5.36 8.24 -8.37
N TYR A 74 -4.94 7.22 -7.62
CA TYR A 74 -4.28 7.40 -6.32
C TYR A 74 -2.81 7.84 -6.46
N ASP A 75 -2.18 7.63 -7.62
CA ASP A 75 -0.82 8.12 -7.84
C ASP A 75 -0.78 9.65 -7.98
N LYS A 76 -1.92 10.26 -8.36
CA LYS A 76 -2.07 11.72 -8.52
C LYS A 76 -2.26 12.43 -7.18
N VAL A 77 -2.59 11.69 -6.12
CA VAL A 77 -2.72 12.21 -4.75
C VAL A 77 -1.35 12.09 -4.09
N SER A 78 -0.65 13.21 -3.87
CA SER A 78 0.78 13.21 -3.47
C SER A 78 1.09 12.34 -2.25
N LEU A 79 0.32 12.48 -1.17
CA LEU A 79 0.53 11.73 0.07
C LEU A 79 0.22 10.24 -0.11
N LEU A 80 -0.89 9.90 -0.78
CA LEU A 80 -1.27 8.51 -1.00
C LEU A 80 -0.30 7.80 -1.96
N SER A 81 0.15 8.49 -3.00
CA SER A 81 1.19 8.02 -3.91
C SER A 81 2.49 7.71 -3.17
N TYR A 82 2.89 8.59 -2.26
CA TYR A 82 4.06 8.37 -1.42
C TYR A 82 3.90 7.14 -0.52
N ALA A 83 2.79 7.05 0.22
CA ALA A 83 2.47 5.89 1.06
C ALA A 83 2.48 4.59 0.25
N MET A 84 1.87 4.58 -0.95
CA MET A 84 1.85 3.39 -1.80
C MET A 84 3.23 2.98 -2.31
N LYS A 85 4.10 3.95 -2.62
CA LYS A 85 5.48 3.66 -3.03
C LYS A 85 6.28 3.06 -1.90
N THR A 86 6.15 3.58 -0.68
CA THR A 86 6.89 3.06 0.48
C THR A 86 6.34 1.69 0.90
N MET A 87 5.02 1.52 0.95
CA MET A 87 4.38 0.23 1.21
C MET A 87 4.83 -0.83 0.22
N ALA A 88 4.90 -0.51 -1.08
CA ALA A 88 5.27 -1.48 -2.12
C ALA A 88 6.71 -2.05 -1.98
N THR A 89 7.53 -1.50 -1.08
CA THR A 89 8.86 -2.01 -0.74
C THR A 89 8.87 -3.01 0.41
N LEU A 90 7.80 -3.10 1.20
CA LEU A 90 7.67 -4.05 2.32
C LEU A 90 7.61 -5.50 1.81
N PRO A 91 7.96 -6.51 2.63
CA PRO A 91 7.63 -7.91 2.35
C PRO A 91 6.17 -8.10 1.92
N ARG A 92 5.89 -9.15 1.13
CA ARG A 92 4.57 -9.32 0.49
C ARG A 92 3.49 -9.43 1.55
N GLU A 93 3.77 -10.20 2.59
CA GLU A 93 2.85 -10.44 3.70
C GLU A 93 2.48 -9.14 4.41
N ASP A 94 3.43 -8.31 4.79
CA ASP A 94 3.13 -7.03 5.46
C ASP A 94 2.29 -6.10 4.61
N PHE A 95 2.59 -6.00 3.31
CA PHE A 95 1.78 -5.20 2.40
C PHE A 95 0.33 -5.70 2.38
N PHE A 96 0.14 -7.01 2.29
CA PHE A 96 -1.18 -7.61 2.22
C PHE A 96 -1.93 -7.52 3.54
N THR A 97 -1.25 -7.68 4.68
CA THR A 97 -1.80 -7.46 6.01
C THR A 97 -2.31 -6.03 6.18
N ILE A 98 -1.57 -5.03 5.69
CA ILE A 98 -2.05 -3.63 5.72
C ILE A 98 -3.31 -3.48 4.85
N MET A 99 -3.32 -4.04 3.64
CA MET A 99 -4.49 -3.98 2.75
C MET A 99 -5.72 -4.67 3.34
N GLU A 100 -5.53 -5.84 3.94
CA GLU A 100 -6.58 -6.56 4.66
C GLU A 100 -7.11 -5.72 5.83
N GLY A 101 -6.22 -5.14 6.64
CA GLY A 101 -6.58 -4.24 7.74
C GLY A 101 -7.48 -3.09 7.31
N ILE A 102 -7.15 -2.41 6.19
CA ILE A 102 -8.01 -1.37 5.61
C ILE A 102 -9.41 -1.92 5.29
N THR A 103 -9.48 -3.11 4.68
CA THR A 103 -10.77 -3.72 4.31
C THR A 103 -11.61 -4.14 5.51
N VAL A 104 -10.96 -4.65 6.57
CA VAL A 104 -11.64 -5.12 7.78
C VAL A 104 -12.15 -3.93 8.60
N SER A 105 -11.33 -2.91 8.81
CA SER A 105 -11.72 -1.71 9.56
C SER A 105 -12.91 -0.98 8.92
N ALA A 106 -12.94 -0.88 7.59
CA ALA A 106 -14.07 -0.27 6.89
C ALA A 106 -15.37 -1.10 7.00
N ASN A 107 -15.29 -2.43 7.07
CA ASN A 107 -16.47 -3.27 7.28
C ASN A 107 -16.96 -3.20 8.74
N ALA A 108 -16.07 -3.03 9.71
CA ALA A 108 -16.44 -2.92 11.13
C ALA A 108 -17.29 -1.67 11.40
N GLU A 109 -17.05 -0.55 10.69
CA GLU A 109 -17.88 0.66 10.75
C GLU A 109 -19.27 0.48 10.12
N SER A 110 -19.50 -0.57 9.32
CA SER A 110 -20.81 -0.84 8.70
C SER A 110 -21.77 -1.68 9.57
N VAL A 111 -21.29 -2.22 10.69
CA VAL A 111 -22.05 -3.09 11.61
C VAL A 111 -22.30 -2.42 12.97
N ALA A 112 -21.85 -1.18 13.15
CA ALA A 112 -22.10 -0.34 14.34
C ALA A 112 -23.11 0.77 14.00
#